data_AF-A0A7W8C499-F1
#
_entry.id   AF-A0A7W8C499-F1
#
_cell.length_a   1.000
_cell.length_b   1.000
_cell.length_c   1.000
_cell.angle_alpha   90.00
_cell.angle_beta   90.00
_cell.angle_gamma   90.00
#
_symmetry.space_group_name_H-M   'P 1'
#
loop_
_entity.id
_entity.type
_entity.pdbx_description
1 polymer ?
#
loop_
_entity_poly.entity_id
_entity_poly.type
_entity_poly.pdbx_seq_one_letter_code
_entity_poly.pdbx_strand_id
1 'polypeptide(L)'
;MRTKQHNAAPPSVDERLQASPQQPRQPGCSGPAETSARRGQLPQSGNTIRDADVQDMGGQNAASAIHLGADATAQAGGTDTPHPSQPSPPLLPLPQDCIVGGFVQRRKRFSVELTLHGEPVWVHSNNSGSMLGLTRPGCPVLASPAANPARKLKYTQECVWLAQTALPAAPDNETAATLNADPSGPGFWVGVNTSVPNRMLEAAFHAGRLHFASGYTSLVREAKRGQSRLDGLITGPGLPPLWVECKNVTMVEDDAACFPDAASERGQKHLRELMDIVAQGERAAMFYLVQRPDGHCFAPADFIDPEYARLFYEALACGVEVYPYRALVSKNGIDLGGLIPLRPTP
;
A
#
# COMPACT_ATOMS: atom_id res chain seq x y z
N MET A 1 38.11 67.18 33.38
CA MET A 1 38.72 66.45 32.25
C MET A 1 37.88 65.19 32.03
N ARG A 2 36.95 65.13 31.04
CA ARG A 2 37.12 64.67 29.63
C ARG A 2 37.83 63.30 29.58
N THR A 3 37.29 62.21 29.01
CA THR A 3 36.52 61.95 27.76
C THR A 3 35.81 60.57 27.88
N LYS A 4 34.51 60.39 27.60
CA LYS A 4 33.81 60.08 26.32
C LYS A 4 34.32 58.88 25.49
N GLN A 5 33.48 57.84 25.36
CA GLN A 5 33.27 56.93 24.20
C GLN A 5 31.85 56.33 24.36
N HIS A 6 30.80 56.86 23.73
CA HIS A 6 30.22 56.60 22.40
C HIS A 6 29.49 55.24 22.21
N ASN A 7 28.16 55.38 22.10
CA ASN A 7 27.16 54.41 21.60
C ASN A 7 27.42 54.00 20.14
N ALA A 8 27.07 52.75 19.79
CA ALA A 8 26.44 52.43 18.50
C ALA A 8 25.66 51.11 18.57
N ALA A 9 24.43 51.14 18.08
CA ALA A 9 23.54 50.00 17.87
C ALA A 9 23.93 49.20 16.60
N PRO A 10 23.58 47.90 16.49
CA PRO A 10 23.72 47.17 15.23
C PRO A 10 22.59 47.53 14.24
N PRO A 11 22.88 47.60 12.92
CA PRO A 11 21.89 47.92 11.89
C PRO A 11 21.03 46.71 11.50
N SER A 12 19.85 47.03 10.96
CA SER A 12 18.86 46.16 10.36
C SER A 12 19.19 45.74 8.91
N VAL A 13 18.48 44.68 8.50
CA VAL A 13 18.32 44.07 7.17
C VAL A 13 18.18 45.10 6.03
N ASP A 14 18.98 45.01 4.97
CA ASP A 14 18.56 44.75 3.57
C ASP A 14 19.75 44.68 2.58
N GLU A 15 19.49 44.14 1.39
CA GLU A 15 20.32 44.08 0.17
C GLU A 15 21.45 43.05 0.05
N ARG A 16 21.10 41.88 -0.52
CA ARG A 16 21.86 41.28 -1.64
C ARG A 16 21.02 40.26 -2.42
N LEU A 17 20.19 40.78 -3.32
CA LEU A 17 19.63 40.08 -4.48
C LEU A 17 20.42 40.58 -5.69
N GLN A 18 21.18 39.70 -6.35
CA GLN A 18 21.46 39.67 -7.79
C GLN A 18 22.67 38.76 -8.09
N ALA A 19 22.39 37.51 -8.46
CA ALA A 19 23.29 36.70 -9.29
C ALA A 19 22.44 35.67 -10.05
N SER A 20 22.27 35.88 -11.35
CA SER A 20 21.60 34.96 -12.28
C SER A 20 22.49 33.74 -12.56
N PRO A 21 21.93 32.51 -12.62
CA PRO A 21 22.69 31.34 -13.05
C PRO A 21 22.77 31.24 -14.58
N GLN A 22 24.00 31.09 -15.09
CA GLN A 22 24.31 30.84 -16.50
C GLN A 22 23.83 29.43 -16.93
N GLN A 23 23.29 29.34 -18.15
CA GLN A 23 22.90 28.10 -18.82
C GLN A 23 24.12 27.22 -19.18
N PRO A 24 24.04 25.89 -19.08
CA PRO A 24 25.06 24.99 -19.61
C PRO A 24 24.92 24.83 -21.14
N ARG A 25 26.06 24.95 -21.84
CA ARG A 25 26.20 24.76 -23.29
C ARG A 25 26.19 23.27 -23.65
N GLN A 26 25.50 22.92 -24.72
CA GLN A 26 25.58 21.59 -25.36
C GLN A 26 26.88 21.43 -26.17
N PRO A 27 27.47 20.22 -26.26
CA PRO A 27 28.48 19.91 -27.26
C PRO A 27 27.83 19.33 -28.53
N GLY A 28 28.09 19.99 -29.66
CA GLY A 28 27.63 19.61 -30.99
C GLY A 28 28.44 18.50 -31.64
N CYS A 29 27.76 17.79 -32.54
CA CYS A 29 28.28 16.78 -33.44
C CYS A 29 29.33 17.31 -34.43
N SER A 30 30.31 16.47 -34.75
CA SER A 30 31.15 16.57 -35.95
C SER A 30 31.35 15.17 -36.55
N GLY A 31 30.72 14.89 -37.70
CA GLY A 31 31.28 14.02 -38.74
C GLY A 31 32.11 14.87 -39.73
N PRO A 32 32.73 14.33 -40.81
CA PRO A 32 32.34 13.10 -41.52
C PRO A 32 33.51 12.18 -41.98
N ALA A 33 33.17 11.00 -42.50
CA ALA A 33 33.93 10.34 -43.57
C ALA A 33 33.01 9.38 -44.35
N GLU A 34 32.93 9.62 -45.65
CA GLU A 34 32.19 8.84 -46.65
C GLU A 34 32.84 7.48 -46.93
N THR A 35 32.05 6.48 -47.32
CA THR A 35 32.40 5.59 -48.43
C THR A 35 31.12 4.90 -48.95
N SER A 36 30.98 4.92 -50.28
CA SER A 36 29.82 4.45 -51.03
C SER A 36 29.87 2.94 -51.30
N ALA A 37 28.72 2.25 -51.30
CA ALA A 37 28.43 1.18 -52.27
C ALA A 37 26.94 0.77 -52.30
N ARG A 38 26.29 1.15 -53.42
CA ARG A 38 25.36 0.40 -54.28
C ARG A 38 24.06 -0.25 -53.74
N ARG A 39 22.97 0.28 -54.33
CA ARG A 39 21.63 -0.27 -54.57
C ARG A 39 21.53 -1.76 -54.96
N GLY A 40 20.52 -2.44 -54.41
CA GLY A 40 19.81 -3.58 -55.00
C GLY A 40 18.43 -3.71 -54.31
N GLN A 41 17.37 -3.14 -54.89
CA GLN A 41 16.24 -3.84 -55.53
C GLN A 41 15.63 -5.01 -54.75
N LEU A 42 14.44 -4.78 -54.20
CA LEU A 42 13.47 -5.78 -53.75
C LEU A 42 12.69 -6.33 -54.96
N PRO A 43 12.43 -7.64 -55.07
CA PRO A 43 11.40 -8.15 -55.94
C PRO A 43 10.07 -8.31 -55.19
N GLN A 44 9.01 -7.76 -55.79
CA GLN A 44 7.64 -8.19 -55.55
C GLN A 44 7.39 -9.53 -56.24
N SER A 45 6.66 -10.42 -55.58
CA SER A 45 5.88 -11.45 -56.26
C SER A 45 4.57 -11.66 -55.52
N GLY A 46 3.47 -11.31 -56.19
CA GLY A 46 2.15 -11.79 -55.84
C GLY A 46 1.97 -13.22 -56.34
N ASN A 47 1.11 -13.98 -55.67
CA ASN A 47 0.37 -15.03 -56.36
C ASN A 47 -0.98 -15.29 -55.69
N THR A 48 -2.01 -15.15 -56.50
CA THR A 48 -3.42 -15.52 -56.31
C THR A 48 -3.63 -17.02 -56.46
N ILE A 49 -4.37 -17.67 -55.55
CA ILE A 49 -5.07 -18.96 -55.73
C ILE A 49 -6.31 -18.92 -54.80
N ARG A 50 -7.54 -18.68 -55.29
CA ARG A 50 -8.59 -19.59 -55.81
C ARG A 50 -9.00 -20.76 -54.90
N ASP A 51 -10.30 -20.76 -54.61
CA ASP A 51 -11.08 -21.75 -53.86
C ASP A 51 -10.97 -23.18 -54.40
N ALA A 52 -10.97 -24.15 -53.48
CA ALA A 52 -11.68 -25.42 -53.61
C ALA A 52 -11.78 -26.12 -52.24
N ASP A 53 -12.97 -26.62 -51.96
CA ASP A 53 -13.39 -27.44 -50.82
C ASP A 53 -12.49 -28.65 -50.53
N VAL A 54 -12.51 -29.14 -49.27
CA VAL A 54 -12.73 -30.56 -48.88
C VAL A 54 -12.61 -30.72 -47.34
N GLN A 55 -13.75 -31.09 -46.75
CA GLN A 55 -14.01 -32.06 -45.66
C GLN A 55 -13.25 -32.04 -44.31
N ASP A 56 -14.06 -31.82 -43.26
CA ASP A 56 -14.21 -32.59 -42.00
C ASP A 56 -13.10 -33.59 -41.59
N MET A 57 -12.56 -33.39 -40.38
CA MET A 57 -12.48 -34.40 -39.31
C MET A 57 -11.72 -33.87 -38.08
N GLY A 58 -12.45 -33.72 -36.97
CA GLY A 58 -12.04 -34.13 -35.62
C GLY A 58 -10.93 -33.36 -34.88
N GLY A 59 -11.26 -32.80 -33.71
CA GLY A 59 -10.24 -32.46 -32.70
C GLY A 59 -10.71 -31.52 -31.60
N GLN A 60 -11.34 -32.09 -30.56
CA GLN A 60 -11.78 -31.43 -29.34
C GLN A 60 -10.62 -30.77 -28.56
N ASN A 61 -10.84 -29.58 -28.02
CA ASN A 61 -10.22 -29.14 -26.76
C ASN A 61 -11.15 -28.14 -26.06
N ALA A 62 -12.01 -28.68 -25.18
CA ALA A 62 -12.88 -27.90 -24.31
C ALA A 62 -12.12 -27.56 -23.02
N ALA A 63 -12.04 -26.27 -22.72
CA ALA A 63 -11.65 -25.73 -21.43
C ALA A 63 -12.64 -26.19 -20.35
N SER A 64 -12.14 -26.86 -19.32
CA SER A 64 -12.95 -27.27 -18.18
C SER A 64 -13.08 -26.12 -17.18
N ALA A 65 -14.22 -25.45 -17.21
CA ALA A 65 -14.74 -24.63 -16.11
C ALA A 65 -15.59 -25.53 -15.20
N ILE A 66 -15.19 -25.65 -13.94
CA ILE A 66 -15.88 -26.49 -12.95
C ILE A 66 -17.09 -25.72 -12.40
N HIS A 67 -18.27 -26.23 -12.70
CA HIS A 67 -19.57 -25.75 -12.24
C HIS A 67 -19.94 -26.54 -10.97
N LEU A 68 -20.09 -25.87 -9.82
CA LEU A 68 -20.63 -26.48 -8.60
C LEU A 68 -22.15 -26.24 -8.58
N GLY A 69 -22.89 -27.32 -8.83
CA GLY A 69 -24.35 -27.36 -8.75
C GLY A 69 -24.84 -27.57 -7.32
N ALA A 70 -25.94 -26.88 -7.00
CA ALA A 70 -26.74 -27.04 -5.80
C ALA A 70 -27.76 -28.17 -5.99
N ASP A 71 -27.94 -29.02 -4.96
CA ASP A 71 -29.26 -29.36 -4.41
C ASP A 71 -29.13 -30.34 -3.23
N ALA A 72 -29.71 -29.97 -2.09
CA ALA A 72 -30.19 -30.90 -1.07
C ALA A 72 -31.25 -30.21 -0.20
N THR A 73 -32.46 -30.76 -0.25
CA THR A 73 -33.69 -30.28 0.40
C THR A 73 -33.74 -30.51 1.92
N ALA A 74 -34.25 -29.46 2.58
CA ALA A 74 -34.80 -29.27 3.92
C ALA A 74 -35.17 -30.47 4.83
N GLN A 75 -34.90 -30.29 6.13
CA GLN A 75 -35.82 -30.60 7.23
C GLN A 75 -35.88 -29.43 8.22
N ALA A 76 -37.10 -29.02 8.57
CA ALA A 76 -37.42 -27.87 9.42
C ALA A 76 -37.54 -28.27 10.90
N GLY A 77 -37.09 -27.40 11.80
CA GLY A 77 -37.40 -27.47 13.23
C GLY A 77 -36.56 -26.51 14.07
N GLY A 78 -37.16 -25.41 14.52
CA GLY A 78 -36.59 -24.48 15.51
C GLY A 78 -36.53 -23.03 15.03
N THR A 79 -37.60 -22.27 15.24
CA THR A 79 -37.60 -20.81 15.11
C THR A 79 -36.89 -20.21 16.33
N ASP A 80 -35.57 -20.24 16.31
CA ASP A 80 -34.75 -19.39 17.16
C ASP A 80 -34.40 -18.16 16.32
N THR A 81 -35.08 -17.05 16.56
CA THR A 81 -34.74 -15.76 15.94
C THR A 81 -33.28 -15.46 16.26
N PRO A 82 -32.39 -15.31 15.27
CA PRO A 82 -30.99 -15.04 15.56
C PRO A 82 -30.90 -13.69 16.27
N HIS A 83 -30.52 -13.72 17.55
CA HIS A 83 -30.02 -12.55 18.24
C HIS A 83 -28.90 -11.95 17.38
N PRO A 84 -28.86 -10.64 17.11
CA PRO A 84 -27.74 -10.05 16.38
C PRO A 84 -26.47 -10.35 17.18
N SER A 85 -25.64 -11.25 16.64
CA SER A 85 -24.38 -11.64 17.23
C SER A 85 -23.58 -10.36 17.44
N GLN A 86 -23.23 -10.07 18.69
CA GLN A 86 -22.29 -9.00 19.01
C GLN A 86 -21.08 -9.15 18.08
N PRO A 87 -20.66 -8.09 17.35
CA PRO A 87 -19.54 -8.21 16.45
C PRO A 87 -18.32 -8.69 17.24
N SER A 88 -17.67 -9.76 16.75
CA SER A 88 -16.45 -10.26 17.35
C SER A 88 -15.39 -9.14 17.39
N PRO A 89 -14.53 -9.10 18.42
CA PRO A 89 -13.46 -8.11 18.46
C PRO A 89 -12.57 -8.25 17.21
N PRO A 90 -12.01 -7.13 16.72
CA PRO A 90 -11.07 -7.18 15.58
C PRO A 90 -9.84 -8.02 15.94
N LEU A 91 -9.22 -8.67 14.94
CA LEU A 91 -7.99 -9.45 15.15
C LEU A 91 -6.87 -8.62 15.80
N LEU A 92 -6.79 -7.34 15.46
CA LEU A 92 -5.86 -6.39 16.06
C LEU A 92 -6.64 -5.28 16.79
N PRO A 93 -7.01 -5.48 18.06
CA PRO A 93 -7.67 -4.44 18.84
C PRO A 93 -6.72 -3.26 19.09
N LEU A 94 -7.29 -2.07 19.11
CA LEU A 94 -6.61 -0.86 19.56
C LEU A 94 -6.94 -0.59 21.04
N PRO A 95 -6.01 0.04 21.81
CA PRO A 95 -6.25 0.42 23.20
C PRO A 95 -7.45 1.37 23.35
N GLN A 96 -8.18 1.27 24.47
CA GLN A 96 -9.36 2.12 24.73
C GLN A 96 -8.99 3.59 24.96
N ASP A 97 -7.77 3.86 25.40
CA ASP A 97 -7.20 5.18 25.67
C ASP A 97 -6.47 5.77 24.45
N CYS A 98 -6.84 5.33 23.23
CA CYS A 98 -6.43 6.03 22.01
C CYS A 98 -6.96 7.48 22.03
N ILE A 99 -6.11 8.40 21.58
CA ILE A 99 -6.46 9.80 21.40
C ILE A 99 -6.78 10.08 19.93
N VAL A 100 -7.64 11.07 19.69
CA VAL A 100 -7.86 11.63 18.35
C VAL A 100 -7.49 13.10 18.35
N GLY A 101 -6.51 13.47 17.53
CA GLY A 101 -6.04 14.84 17.39
C GLY A 101 -6.05 15.30 15.93
N GLY A 102 -6.15 16.60 15.69
CA GLY A 102 -6.10 17.16 14.34
C GLY A 102 -4.66 17.20 13.82
N PHE A 103 -4.40 16.66 12.64
CA PHE A 103 -3.06 16.69 12.02
C PHE A 103 -2.58 18.13 11.81
N VAL A 104 -1.36 18.44 12.24
CA VAL A 104 -0.72 19.75 11.97
C VAL A 104 0.38 19.58 10.92
N GLN A 105 1.37 18.75 11.23
CA GLN A 105 2.52 18.54 10.35
C GLN A 105 3.20 17.20 10.60
N ARG A 106 3.95 16.73 9.60
CA ARG A 106 4.82 15.56 9.69
C ARG A 106 6.26 16.00 9.45
N ARG A 107 7.13 15.79 10.44
CA ARG A 107 8.55 16.15 10.39
C ARG A 107 9.41 14.90 10.28
N LYS A 108 10.38 14.93 9.36
CA LYS A 108 11.39 13.87 9.16
C LYS A 108 10.79 12.46 9.12
N ARG A 109 9.59 12.32 8.55
CA ARG A 109 8.80 11.09 8.39
C ARG A 109 8.26 10.47 9.69
N PHE A 110 9.01 10.51 10.79
CA PHE A 110 8.72 9.72 12.00
C PHE A 110 8.06 10.48 13.16
N SER A 111 7.92 11.80 13.03
CA SER A 111 7.28 12.65 14.05
C SER A 111 6.10 13.37 13.44
N VAL A 112 4.92 13.17 14.02
CA VAL A 112 3.68 13.84 13.61
C VAL A 112 3.21 14.71 14.76
N GLU A 113 2.95 15.97 14.46
CA GLU A 113 2.35 16.91 15.40
C GLU A 113 0.84 16.94 15.19
N LEU A 114 0.12 16.82 16.29
CA LEU A 114 -1.33 16.91 16.36
C LEU A 114 -1.74 18.09 17.25
N THR A 115 -2.90 18.67 17.00
CA THR A 115 -3.61 19.51 17.97
C THR A 115 -4.61 18.64 18.73
N LEU A 116 -4.45 18.56 20.04
CA LEU A 116 -5.35 17.85 20.96
C LEU A 116 -5.82 18.83 22.03
N HIS A 117 -7.13 19.09 22.09
CA HIS A 117 -7.72 20.08 23.00
C HIS A 117 -7.05 21.48 22.93
N GLY A 118 -6.65 21.89 21.72
CA GLY A 118 -5.95 23.17 21.48
C GLY A 118 -4.45 23.13 21.72
N GLU A 119 -3.91 22.08 22.33
CA GLU A 119 -2.50 21.95 22.66
C GLU A 119 -1.74 21.05 21.66
N PRO A 120 -0.45 21.34 21.38
CA PRO A 120 0.36 20.52 20.50
C PRO A 120 0.78 19.20 21.18
N VAL A 121 0.56 18.08 20.50
CA VAL A 121 0.98 16.75 20.92
C VAL A 121 1.79 16.09 19.82
N TRP A 122 2.98 15.59 20.17
CA TRP A 122 3.85 14.88 19.24
C TRP A 122 3.66 13.36 19.36
N VAL A 123 3.41 12.70 18.23
CA VAL A 123 3.22 11.26 18.13
C VAL A 123 4.24 10.64 17.17
N HIS A 124 4.63 9.40 17.43
CA HIS A 124 5.54 8.66 16.56
C HIS A 124 4.79 8.07 15.36
N SER A 125 5.32 8.22 14.15
CA SER A 125 4.88 7.46 12.98
C SER A 125 5.97 6.49 12.58
N ASN A 126 5.65 5.21 12.41
CA ASN A 126 6.57 4.22 11.84
C ASN A 126 6.41 4.07 10.31
N ASN A 127 5.47 4.82 9.72
CA ASN A 127 5.36 4.93 8.28
C ASN A 127 6.49 5.81 7.76
N SER A 128 7.35 5.25 6.91
CA SER A 128 8.44 5.99 6.24
C SER A 128 8.09 6.40 4.82
N GLY A 129 6.94 5.94 4.29
CA GLY A 129 6.41 6.27 2.98
C GLY A 129 5.90 7.71 2.90
N SER A 130 5.42 8.09 1.72
CA SER A 130 4.98 9.46 1.46
C SER A 130 3.69 9.79 2.22
N MET A 131 2.84 8.79 2.47
CA MET A 131 1.46 8.99 2.97
C MET A 131 0.69 9.94 2.05
N LEU A 132 0.93 9.80 0.73
CA LEU A 132 0.38 10.67 -0.30
C LEU A 132 -1.14 10.74 -0.19
N GLY A 133 -1.66 11.97 -0.17
CA GLY A 133 -3.10 12.23 -0.07
C GLY A 133 -3.72 12.08 1.34
N LEU A 134 -2.98 11.60 2.35
CA LEU A 134 -3.55 11.33 3.68
C LEU A 134 -3.36 12.48 4.69
N THR A 135 -2.24 13.23 4.60
CA THR A 135 -1.83 14.16 5.66
C THR A 135 -2.21 15.61 5.36
N ARG A 136 -3.52 15.91 5.32
CA ARG A 136 -4.03 17.29 5.19
C ARG A 136 -4.13 17.95 6.57
N PRO A 137 -3.73 19.23 6.74
CA PRO A 137 -3.92 19.95 7.99
C PRO A 137 -5.37 19.87 8.48
N GLY A 138 -5.55 19.61 9.77
CA GLY A 138 -6.84 19.45 10.43
C GLY A 138 -7.44 18.04 10.35
N CYS A 139 -6.93 17.12 9.51
CA CYS A 139 -7.52 15.79 9.42
C CYS A 139 -7.39 15.03 10.75
N PRO A 140 -8.45 14.33 11.22
CA PRO A 140 -8.35 13.53 12.42
C PRO A 140 -7.29 12.43 12.31
N VAL A 141 -6.48 12.29 13.35
CA VAL A 141 -5.47 11.24 13.48
C VAL A 141 -5.74 10.48 14.77
N LEU A 142 -5.93 9.18 14.64
CA LEU A 142 -6.04 8.26 15.77
C LEU A 142 -4.64 7.82 16.19
N ALA A 143 -4.30 8.01 17.45
CA ALA A 143 -3.01 7.60 18.00
C ALA A 143 -3.20 6.76 19.27
N SER A 144 -2.52 5.61 19.30
CA SER A 144 -2.50 4.72 20.46
C SER A 144 -1.42 5.14 21.45
N PRO A 145 -1.57 4.83 22.76
CA PRO A 145 -0.46 4.92 23.69
C PRO A 145 0.72 4.08 23.21
N ALA A 146 1.92 4.57 23.47
CA ALA A 146 3.12 3.85 23.16
C ALA A 146 3.23 2.54 23.96
N ALA A 147 3.36 1.40 23.26
CA ALA A 147 3.57 0.08 23.87
C ALA A 147 4.70 0.04 24.92
N ASN A 148 5.76 0.82 24.72
CA ASN A 148 6.76 1.09 25.76
C ASN A 148 6.51 2.49 26.37
N PRO A 149 6.02 2.58 27.63
CA PRO A 149 5.73 3.84 28.30
C PRO A 149 6.96 4.75 28.52
N ALA A 150 8.17 4.17 28.52
CA ALA A 150 9.42 4.91 28.69
C ALA A 150 9.85 5.69 27.43
N ARG A 151 9.20 5.48 26.28
CA ARG A 151 9.52 6.22 25.06
C ARG A 151 9.29 7.73 25.24
N LYS A 152 10.07 8.52 24.51
CA LYS A 152 9.98 9.99 24.52
C LYS A 152 8.62 10.47 24.00
N LEU A 153 8.19 9.94 22.86
CA LEU A 153 6.85 10.18 22.32
C LEU A 153 5.89 9.17 22.93
N LYS A 154 4.85 9.67 23.61
CA LYS A 154 3.92 8.87 24.39
C LYS A 154 2.85 8.16 23.57
N TYR A 155 2.71 8.51 22.29
CA TYR A 155 1.72 7.95 21.39
C TYR A 155 2.34 7.50 20.07
N THR A 156 1.69 6.54 19.41
CA THR A 156 2.00 6.04 18.07
C THR A 156 0.82 6.35 17.15
N GLN A 157 1.09 6.92 15.98
CA GLN A 157 0.10 7.15 14.94
C GLN A 157 -0.40 5.81 14.40
N GLU A 158 -1.71 5.56 14.51
CA GLU A 158 -2.32 4.33 14.03
C GLU A 158 -3.07 4.56 12.72
N CYS A 159 -3.99 5.52 12.73
CA CYS A 159 -4.86 5.78 11.59
C CYS A 159 -4.98 7.27 11.28
N VAL A 160 -5.33 7.58 10.04
CA VAL A 160 -5.74 8.92 9.60
C VAL A 160 -7.15 8.83 9.04
N TRP A 161 -7.99 9.80 9.37
CA TRP A 161 -9.33 9.90 8.81
C TRP A 161 -9.27 10.57 7.44
N LEU A 162 -9.87 9.91 6.45
CA LEU A 162 -10.08 10.45 5.12
C LEU A 162 -11.57 10.75 4.93
N ALA A 163 -11.90 12.02 4.70
CA ALA A 163 -13.26 12.42 4.38
C ALA A 163 -13.65 11.90 3.00
N GLN A 164 -14.91 11.46 2.85
CA GLN A 164 -15.43 10.94 1.58
C GLN A 164 -15.54 12.03 0.50
N THR A 165 -15.70 13.29 0.92
CA THR A 165 -15.72 14.45 0.03
C THR A 165 -14.54 15.37 0.33
N ALA A 166 -13.89 15.86 -0.73
CA ALA A 166 -12.83 16.86 -0.61
C ALA A 166 -13.34 18.24 -0.19
N LEU A 167 -14.66 18.47 -0.31
CA LEU A 167 -15.34 19.67 0.16
C LEU A 167 -15.76 19.47 1.62
N PRO A 168 -15.44 20.40 2.53
CA PRO A 168 -16.11 20.44 3.83
C PRO A 168 -17.63 20.59 3.59
N ALA A 169 -18.43 20.03 4.50
CA ALA A 169 -19.86 20.34 4.53
C ALA A 169 -20.03 21.86 4.56
N ALA A 170 -21.01 22.38 3.82
CA ALA A 170 -21.29 23.81 3.82
C ALA A 170 -21.44 24.31 5.27
N PRO A 171 -20.86 25.46 5.63
CA PRO A 171 -20.94 25.96 6.99
C PRO A 171 -22.37 26.44 7.26
N ASP A 172 -23.15 25.59 7.91
CA ASP A 172 -24.40 26.02 8.54
C ASP A 172 -24.01 26.79 9.82
N ASN A 173 -23.78 28.11 9.69
CA ASN A 173 -23.54 29.09 10.75
C ASN A 173 -22.36 28.84 11.75
N GLU A 174 -21.40 29.78 11.73
CA GLU A 174 -20.56 30.20 12.87
C GLU A 174 -19.81 29.15 13.73
N THR A 175 -19.29 28.07 13.15
CA THR A 175 -18.23 27.24 13.79
C THR A 175 -17.04 26.98 12.88
N ALA A 176 -16.65 28.01 12.12
CA ALA A 176 -15.30 28.05 11.58
C ALA A 176 -14.30 28.19 12.75
N ALA A 177 -13.36 27.26 12.82
CA ALA A 177 -12.21 27.23 13.75
C ALA A 177 -12.40 26.60 15.14
N THR A 178 -13.12 25.48 15.25
CA THR A 178 -12.72 24.47 16.24
C THR A 178 -12.12 23.28 15.49
N LEU A 179 -10.80 23.12 15.61
CA LEU A 179 -10.03 21.92 15.21
C LEU A 179 -10.45 20.73 16.10
N ASN A 180 -11.74 20.43 16.16
CA ASN A 180 -12.27 19.30 16.88
C ASN A 180 -12.10 18.08 16.00
N ALA A 181 -11.19 17.20 16.41
CA ALA A 181 -10.75 16.01 15.69
C ALA A 181 -11.81 14.90 15.65
N ASP A 182 -13.09 15.20 15.80
CA ASP A 182 -14.14 14.20 15.72
C ASP A 182 -14.61 14.04 14.27
N PRO A 183 -14.46 12.84 13.66
CA PRO A 183 -15.04 12.58 12.35
C PRO A 183 -16.57 12.51 12.45
N SER A 184 -17.22 13.66 12.35
CA SER A 184 -18.69 13.77 12.36
C SER A 184 -19.34 13.63 10.97
N GLY A 185 -18.54 13.65 9.90
CA GLY A 185 -19.00 13.55 8.51
C GLY A 185 -18.69 12.20 7.86
N PRO A 186 -19.18 11.97 6.63
CA PRO A 186 -18.90 10.75 5.88
C PRO A 186 -17.40 10.62 5.56
N GLY A 187 -16.86 9.43 5.77
CA GLY A 187 -15.44 9.13 5.58
C GLY A 187 -15.06 7.79 6.22
N PHE A 188 -13.76 7.53 6.31
CA PHE A 188 -13.25 6.28 6.86
C PHE A 188 -11.84 6.44 7.43
N TRP A 189 -11.48 5.53 8.34
CA TRP A 189 -10.14 5.44 8.88
C TRP A 189 -9.22 4.67 7.93
N VAL A 190 -8.00 5.17 7.76
CA VAL A 190 -6.93 4.53 6.99
C VAL A 190 -5.80 4.16 7.95
N GLY A 191 -5.50 2.87 8.09
CA GLY A 191 -4.40 2.38 8.93
C GLY A 191 -3.02 2.71 8.33
N VAL A 192 -2.29 3.63 8.94
CA VAL A 192 -1.00 4.10 8.43
C VAL A 192 0.19 3.45 9.13
N ASN A 193 -0.03 2.78 10.27
CA ASN A 193 1.00 2.04 10.98
C ASN A 193 1.50 0.83 10.15
N THR A 194 2.73 0.92 9.65
CA THR A 194 3.31 -0.06 8.73
C THR A 194 3.69 -1.39 9.37
N SER A 195 3.57 -1.52 10.70
CA SER A 195 3.72 -2.82 11.39
C SER A 195 2.43 -3.66 11.38
N VAL A 196 1.29 -3.06 11.04
CA VAL A 196 -0.02 -3.72 11.05
C VAL A 196 -0.06 -4.93 10.11
N PRO A 197 0.44 -4.88 8.85
CA PRO A 197 0.40 -6.05 7.96
C PRO A 197 1.06 -7.30 8.55
N ASN A 198 2.25 -7.19 9.14
CA ASN A 198 2.97 -8.34 9.73
C ASN A 198 2.20 -8.90 10.93
N ARG A 199 1.64 -8.02 11.79
CA ARG A 199 0.78 -8.44 12.91
C ARG A 199 -0.51 -9.10 12.41
N MET A 200 -1.07 -8.59 11.31
CA MET A 200 -2.30 -9.12 10.73
C MET A 200 -2.07 -10.49 10.11
N LEU A 201 -0.95 -10.70 9.41
CA LEU A 201 -0.55 -12.01 8.90
C LEU A 201 -0.54 -13.05 10.03
N GLU A 202 0.14 -12.74 11.14
CA GLU A 202 0.22 -13.61 12.31
C GLU A 202 -1.15 -13.87 12.96
N ALA A 203 -1.90 -12.79 13.25
CA ALA A 203 -3.21 -12.91 13.90
C ALA A 203 -4.21 -13.70 13.03
N ALA A 204 -4.23 -13.44 11.73
CA ALA A 204 -5.11 -14.13 10.79
C ALA A 204 -4.70 -15.59 10.57
N PHE A 205 -3.40 -15.90 10.58
CA PHE A 205 -2.90 -17.27 10.53
C PHE A 205 -3.42 -18.09 11.73
N HIS A 206 -3.24 -17.57 12.95
CA HIS A 206 -3.70 -18.25 14.16
C HIS A 206 -5.23 -18.33 14.27
N ALA A 207 -5.95 -17.38 13.69
CA ALA A 207 -7.40 -17.41 13.60
C ALA A 207 -7.94 -18.31 12.46
N GLY A 208 -7.07 -18.95 11.67
CA GLY A 208 -7.49 -19.80 10.55
C GLY A 208 -8.14 -19.02 9.39
N ARG A 209 -7.90 -17.71 9.29
CA ARG A 209 -8.53 -16.81 8.30
C ARG A 209 -7.70 -16.61 7.04
N LEU A 210 -6.55 -17.28 6.92
CA LEU A 210 -5.70 -17.29 5.73
C LEU A 210 -5.90 -18.59 4.96
N HIS A 211 -6.85 -18.61 4.03
CA HIS A 211 -7.15 -19.83 3.25
C HIS A 211 -5.95 -20.34 2.44
N PHE A 212 -5.06 -19.45 1.97
CA PHE A 212 -3.84 -19.85 1.25
C PHE A 212 -2.80 -20.57 2.13
N ALA A 213 -2.97 -20.52 3.44
CA ALA A 213 -2.15 -21.19 4.45
C ALA A 213 -2.86 -22.38 5.10
N SER A 214 -3.98 -22.87 4.52
CA SER A 214 -4.64 -24.08 5.00
C SER A 214 -3.69 -25.29 5.01
N GLY A 215 -3.73 -26.07 6.10
CA GLY A 215 -2.85 -27.23 6.33
C GLY A 215 -1.49 -26.90 6.94
N TYR A 216 -1.08 -25.63 6.95
CA TYR A 216 0.12 -25.21 7.65
C TYR A 216 -0.13 -25.12 9.16
N THR A 217 0.92 -25.35 9.96
CA THR A 217 0.80 -25.47 11.43
C THR A 217 1.68 -24.50 12.21
N SER A 218 2.64 -23.84 11.54
CA SER A 218 3.57 -22.92 12.19
C SER A 218 3.79 -21.66 11.35
N LEU A 219 3.99 -20.53 12.03
CA LEU A 219 4.40 -19.26 11.45
C LEU A 219 5.56 -18.69 12.27
N VAL A 220 6.63 -18.30 11.58
CA VAL A 220 7.77 -17.57 12.14
C VAL A 220 7.85 -16.19 11.49
N ARG A 221 7.83 -15.13 12.31
CA ARG A 221 7.96 -13.75 11.83
C ARG A 221 9.41 -13.35 11.58
N GLU A 222 9.60 -12.38 10.67
CA GLU A 222 10.91 -11.79 10.36
C GLU A 222 11.96 -12.86 10.02
N ALA A 223 11.53 -13.90 9.30
CA ALA A 223 12.31 -15.08 9.01
C ALA A 223 13.50 -14.73 8.09
N LYS A 224 14.70 -15.17 8.48
CA LYS A 224 15.92 -14.90 7.73
C LYS A 224 16.01 -15.81 6.51
N ARG A 225 16.23 -15.23 5.33
CA ARG A 225 16.60 -15.92 4.08
C ARG A 225 17.86 -15.26 3.53
N GLY A 226 18.97 -16.00 3.52
CA GLY A 226 20.26 -15.44 3.10
C GLY A 226 20.64 -14.17 3.88
N GLN A 227 20.72 -13.04 3.18
CA GLN A 227 21.04 -11.71 3.75
C GLN A 227 19.81 -10.82 3.98
N SER A 228 18.61 -11.34 3.73
CA SER A 228 17.34 -10.64 3.85
C SER A 228 16.50 -11.24 4.98
N ARG A 229 15.41 -10.54 5.30
CA ARG A 229 14.34 -11.04 6.14
C ARG A 229 13.03 -10.81 5.41
N LEU A 230 12.20 -11.84 5.37
CA LEU A 230 10.83 -11.76 4.92
C LEU A 230 9.91 -11.76 6.14
N ASP A 231 8.73 -11.18 6.00
CA ASP A 231 7.84 -10.89 7.12
C ASP A 231 7.28 -12.15 7.79
N GLY A 232 7.11 -13.24 7.02
CA GLY A 232 6.65 -14.53 7.53
C GLY A 232 7.25 -15.74 6.82
N LEU A 233 7.50 -16.80 7.57
CA LEU A 233 7.73 -18.16 7.08
C LEU A 233 6.68 -19.06 7.69
N ILE A 234 5.83 -19.62 6.85
CA ILE A 234 4.75 -20.53 7.24
C ILE A 234 5.16 -21.95 6.85
N THR A 235 5.09 -22.90 7.79
CA THR A 235 5.44 -24.31 7.56
C THR A 235 4.39 -25.28 8.09
N GLY A 236 4.32 -26.47 7.48
CA GLY A 236 3.41 -27.54 7.88
C GLY A 236 3.91 -28.91 7.41
N PRO A 237 3.46 -30.02 8.03
CA PRO A 237 3.89 -31.36 7.65
C PRO A 237 3.56 -31.69 6.20
N GLY A 238 4.55 -32.12 5.42
CA GLY A 238 4.37 -32.53 4.02
C GLY A 238 4.04 -31.38 3.05
N LEU A 239 4.14 -30.12 3.49
CA LEU A 239 3.90 -28.94 2.66
C LEU A 239 5.22 -28.22 2.37
N PRO A 240 5.40 -27.66 1.16
CA PRO A 240 6.55 -26.80 0.89
C PRO A 240 6.50 -25.57 1.81
N PRO A 241 7.65 -25.02 2.28
CA PRO A 241 7.65 -23.79 3.03
C PRO A 241 7.01 -22.64 2.23
N LEU A 242 6.21 -21.82 2.90
CA LEU A 242 5.58 -20.64 2.33
C LEU A 242 6.20 -19.38 2.93
N TRP A 243 6.91 -18.62 2.09
CA TRP A 243 7.49 -17.34 2.46
C TRP A 243 6.53 -16.21 2.12
N VAL A 244 6.36 -15.27 3.05
CA VAL A 244 5.40 -14.18 2.89
C VAL A 244 6.09 -12.85 3.12
N GLU A 245 5.90 -11.93 2.17
CA GLU A 245 6.24 -10.53 2.31
C GLU A 245 4.95 -9.71 2.42
N CYS A 246 4.88 -8.84 3.41
CA CYS A 246 3.72 -8.01 3.70
C CYS A 246 3.93 -6.58 3.21
N LYS A 247 2.85 -5.92 2.77
CA LYS A 247 2.84 -4.50 2.43
C LYS A 247 1.62 -3.80 3.01
N ASN A 248 1.82 -2.57 3.50
CA ASN A 248 0.73 -1.69 3.90
C ASN A 248 0.33 -0.84 2.69
N VAL A 249 -0.92 -0.93 2.25
CA VAL A 249 -1.41 -0.23 1.05
C VAL A 249 -2.40 0.84 1.46
N THR A 250 -2.05 2.11 1.20
CA THR A 250 -2.83 3.28 1.63
C THR A 250 -3.13 4.27 0.49
N MET A 251 -2.55 4.05 -0.69
CA MET A 251 -2.78 4.84 -1.89
C MET A 251 -3.92 4.22 -2.70
N VAL A 252 -4.79 5.07 -3.24
CA VAL A 252 -5.83 4.70 -4.20
C VAL A 252 -5.74 5.67 -5.37
N GLU A 253 -5.75 5.14 -6.59
CA GLU A 253 -5.80 5.90 -7.85
C GLU A 253 -6.79 5.20 -8.79
N ASP A 254 -7.70 5.96 -9.41
CA ASP A 254 -8.78 5.43 -10.28
C ASP A 254 -9.50 4.22 -9.68
N ASP A 255 -9.93 4.35 -8.42
CA ASP A 255 -10.59 3.30 -7.64
C ASP A 255 -9.79 1.99 -7.49
N ALA A 256 -8.48 1.95 -7.79
CA ALA A 256 -7.59 0.86 -7.40
C ALA A 256 -6.75 1.23 -6.20
N ALA A 257 -6.67 0.32 -5.24
CA ALA A 257 -5.61 0.34 -4.25
C ALA A 257 -4.26 0.04 -4.94
N CYS A 258 -3.31 0.94 -4.75
CA CYS A 258 -2.06 0.94 -5.50
C CYS A 258 -0.84 0.86 -4.57
N PHE A 259 0.18 0.13 -5.00
CA PHE A 259 1.47 0.08 -4.32
C PHE A 259 2.62 0.08 -5.35
N PRO A 260 3.73 0.81 -5.12
CA PRO A 260 4.04 1.64 -3.95
C PRO A 260 3.56 3.10 -4.06
N ASP A 261 3.61 3.86 -2.96
CA ASP A 261 3.31 5.31 -2.90
C ASP A 261 4.57 6.20 -3.08
N ALA A 262 5.72 5.58 -3.33
CA ALA A 262 6.99 6.15 -3.74
C ALA A 262 7.88 5.03 -4.32
N ALA A 263 8.79 5.34 -5.25
CA ALA A 263 9.73 4.36 -5.80
C ALA A 263 10.47 3.59 -4.69
N SER A 264 10.56 2.26 -4.85
CA SER A 264 11.00 1.35 -3.78
C SER A 264 11.93 0.26 -4.28
N GLU A 265 13.24 0.57 -4.33
CA GLU A 265 14.30 -0.41 -4.61
C GLU A 265 14.24 -1.61 -3.65
N ARG A 266 13.85 -1.37 -2.39
CA ARG A 266 13.65 -2.44 -1.40
C ARG A 266 12.50 -3.36 -1.81
N GLY A 267 11.37 -2.81 -2.24
CA GLY A 267 10.24 -3.59 -2.74
C GLY A 267 10.63 -4.41 -3.98
N GLN A 268 11.37 -3.80 -4.91
CA GLN A 268 11.87 -4.48 -6.11
C GLN A 268 12.82 -5.64 -5.75
N LYS A 269 13.73 -5.45 -4.79
CA LYS A 269 14.61 -6.52 -4.29
C LYS A 269 13.80 -7.68 -3.71
N HIS A 270 12.77 -7.39 -2.91
CA HIS A 270 11.94 -8.43 -2.31
C HIS A 270 11.17 -9.22 -3.37
N LEU A 271 10.64 -8.58 -4.42
CA LEU A 271 10.00 -9.29 -5.53
C LEU A 271 10.97 -10.29 -6.19
N ARG A 272 12.20 -9.87 -6.51
CA ARG A 272 13.23 -10.77 -7.06
C ARG A 272 13.54 -11.94 -6.13
N GLU A 273 13.67 -11.68 -4.83
CA GLU A 273 13.88 -12.74 -3.84
C GLU A 273 12.72 -13.74 -3.77
N LEU A 274 11.46 -13.29 -3.87
CA LEU A 274 10.32 -14.19 -3.92
C LEU A 274 10.30 -15.05 -5.19
N MET A 275 10.69 -14.47 -6.34
CA MET A 275 10.85 -15.25 -7.58
C MET A 275 11.93 -16.33 -7.42
N ASP A 276 13.07 -15.99 -6.80
CA ASP A 276 14.14 -16.95 -6.52
C ASP A 276 13.70 -18.09 -5.59
N ILE A 277 12.81 -17.81 -4.64
CA ILE A 277 12.21 -18.81 -3.73
C ILE A 277 11.32 -19.78 -4.52
N VAL A 278 10.47 -19.26 -5.40
CA VAL A 278 9.61 -20.10 -6.26
C VAL A 278 10.44 -20.96 -7.19
N ALA A 279 11.51 -20.41 -7.78
CA ALA A 279 12.43 -21.15 -8.64
C ALA A 279 13.14 -22.31 -7.91
N GLN A 280 13.25 -22.26 -6.57
CA GLN A 280 13.80 -23.33 -5.73
C GLN A 280 12.77 -24.38 -5.31
N GLY A 281 11.52 -24.28 -5.78
CA GLY A 281 10.45 -25.23 -5.49
C GLY A 281 9.73 -25.00 -4.16
N GLU A 282 9.94 -23.84 -3.54
CA GLU A 282 9.20 -23.40 -2.35
C GLU A 282 8.05 -22.47 -2.74
N ARG A 283 7.13 -22.16 -1.83
CA ARG A 283 6.05 -21.19 -2.09
C ARG A 283 6.47 -19.80 -1.63
N ALA A 284 6.04 -18.79 -2.36
CA ALA A 284 6.25 -17.39 -2.02
C ALA A 284 4.98 -16.59 -2.25
N ALA A 285 4.66 -15.66 -1.35
CA ALA A 285 3.46 -14.83 -1.44
C ALA A 285 3.71 -13.38 -1.06
N MET A 286 3.07 -12.47 -1.79
CA MET A 286 2.86 -11.09 -1.36
C MET A 286 1.51 -10.96 -0.65
N PHE A 287 1.52 -10.49 0.60
CA PHE A 287 0.35 -10.13 1.38
C PHE A 287 0.19 -8.60 1.41
N TYR A 288 -0.76 -8.07 0.64
CA TYR A 288 -1.05 -6.64 0.64
C TYR A 288 -2.24 -6.37 1.54
N LEU A 289 -2.03 -5.61 2.63
CA LEU A 289 -3.13 -5.16 3.48
C LEU A 289 -3.61 -3.79 3.01
N VAL A 290 -4.78 -3.78 2.37
CA VAL A 290 -5.42 -2.61 1.76
C VAL A 290 -6.25 -1.87 2.79
N GLN A 291 -5.73 -0.74 3.26
CA GLN A 291 -6.29 0.08 4.34
C GLN A 291 -7.34 1.08 3.88
N ARG A 292 -7.73 1.01 2.60
CA ARG A 292 -8.56 1.97 1.90
C ARG A 292 -9.81 1.28 1.38
N PRO A 293 -11.00 1.47 1.99
CA PRO A 293 -12.22 0.79 1.56
C PRO A 293 -12.73 1.24 0.19
N ASP A 294 -12.26 2.38 -0.31
CA ASP A 294 -12.57 2.99 -1.59
C ASP A 294 -11.72 2.47 -2.77
N GLY A 295 -10.73 1.59 -2.55
CA GLY A 295 -10.02 0.90 -3.64
C GLY A 295 -10.69 -0.43 -3.99
N HIS A 296 -11.38 -0.56 -5.11
CA HIS A 296 -12.15 -1.76 -5.47
C HIS A 296 -11.33 -2.93 -6.03
N CYS A 297 -10.13 -2.67 -6.52
CA CYS A 297 -9.17 -3.68 -6.96
C CYS A 297 -7.75 -3.33 -6.48
N PHE A 298 -6.79 -4.23 -6.67
CA PHE A 298 -5.38 -3.96 -6.42
C PHE A 298 -4.57 -3.93 -7.71
N ALA A 299 -3.66 -2.97 -7.84
CA ALA A 299 -2.71 -2.87 -8.95
C ALA A 299 -1.33 -2.39 -8.46
N PRO A 300 -0.22 -2.78 -9.11
CA PRO A 300 1.03 -2.07 -8.92
C PRO A 300 0.92 -0.64 -9.48
N ALA A 301 1.54 0.33 -8.80
CA ALA A 301 1.57 1.72 -9.23
C ALA A 301 2.68 1.95 -10.25
N ASP A 302 2.47 1.55 -11.50
CA ASP A 302 3.41 1.74 -12.61
C ASP A 302 3.78 3.21 -12.85
N PHE A 303 2.84 4.13 -12.65
CA PHE A 303 3.05 5.58 -12.71
C PHE A 303 3.94 6.13 -11.57
N ILE A 304 4.19 5.36 -10.51
CA ILE A 304 5.12 5.71 -9.42
C ILE A 304 6.45 4.96 -9.55
N ASP A 305 6.39 3.65 -9.78
CA ASP A 305 7.55 2.77 -9.89
C ASP A 305 7.33 1.75 -11.02
N PRO A 306 7.69 2.10 -12.27
CA PRO A 306 7.52 1.22 -13.42
C PRO A 306 8.28 -0.11 -13.29
N GLU A 307 9.46 -0.10 -12.65
CA GLU A 307 10.26 -1.30 -12.45
C GLU A 307 9.63 -2.23 -11.41
N TYR A 308 9.07 -1.69 -10.33
CA TYR A 308 8.29 -2.49 -9.38
C TYR A 308 7.08 -3.12 -10.07
N ALA A 309 6.34 -2.37 -10.88
CA ALA A 309 5.19 -2.91 -11.62
C ALA A 309 5.60 -4.03 -12.59
N ARG A 310 6.69 -3.84 -13.35
CA ARG A 310 7.25 -4.87 -14.22
C ARG A 310 7.59 -6.14 -13.45
N LEU A 311 8.31 -6.01 -12.32
CA LEU A 311 8.69 -7.14 -11.46
C LEU A 311 7.47 -7.80 -10.79
N PHE A 312 6.43 -7.04 -10.48
CA PHE A 312 5.21 -7.58 -9.89
C PHE A 312 4.53 -8.56 -10.85
N TYR A 313 4.39 -8.16 -12.12
CA TYR A 313 3.81 -9.05 -13.14
C TYR A 313 4.74 -10.21 -13.49
N GLU A 314 6.06 -10.01 -13.49
CA GLU A 314 7.04 -11.09 -13.65
C GLU A 314 6.92 -12.12 -12.51
N ALA A 315 6.78 -11.66 -11.27
CA ALA A 315 6.61 -12.50 -10.10
C ALA A 315 5.31 -13.31 -10.17
N LEU A 316 4.20 -12.69 -10.56
CA LEU A 316 2.94 -13.41 -10.82
C LEU A 316 3.12 -14.50 -11.88
N ALA A 317 3.80 -14.17 -13.00
CA ALA A 317 4.00 -15.10 -14.11
C ALA A 317 4.87 -16.31 -13.74
N CYS A 318 5.80 -16.16 -12.80
CA CYS A 318 6.66 -17.26 -12.35
C CYS A 318 6.10 -18.05 -11.14
N GLY A 319 4.93 -17.67 -10.62
CA GLY A 319 4.20 -18.42 -9.58
C GLY A 319 4.27 -17.83 -8.18
N VAL A 320 4.77 -16.60 -8.00
CA VAL A 320 4.61 -15.88 -6.74
C VAL A 320 3.13 -15.55 -6.55
N GLU A 321 2.58 -15.96 -5.42
CA GLU A 321 1.18 -15.74 -5.08
C GLU A 321 0.94 -14.30 -4.62
N VAL A 322 -0.23 -13.74 -4.90
CA VAL A 322 -0.56 -12.36 -4.50
C VAL A 322 -1.93 -12.31 -3.83
N TYR A 323 -1.94 -11.80 -2.60
CA TYR A 323 -3.13 -11.73 -1.75
C TYR A 323 -3.38 -10.31 -1.25
N PRO A 324 -4.16 -9.51 -1.99
CA PRO A 324 -4.60 -8.21 -1.53
C PRO A 324 -5.88 -8.36 -0.69
N TYR A 325 -5.72 -8.21 0.63
CA TYR A 325 -6.83 -8.23 1.58
C TYR A 325 -7.28 -6.83 1.93
N ARG A 326 -8.60 -6.61 1.93
CA ARG A 326 -9.22 -5.43 2.52
C ARG A 326 -8.99 -5.44 4.03
N ALA A 327 -8.53 -4.34 4.62
CA ALA A 327 -8.60 -4.13 6.06
C ALA A 327 -9.96 -3.53 6.45
N LEU A 328 -10.51 -3.97 7.57
CA LEU A 328 -11.69 -3.36 8.21
C LEU A 328 -11.18 -2.48 9.35
N VAL A 329 -11.13 -1.17 9.14
CA VAL A 329 -10.48 -0.23 10.06
C VAL A 329 -11.53 0.54 10.87
N SER A 330 -11.38 0.55 12.18
CA SER A 330 -12.25 1.31 13.10
C SER A 330 -11.46 1.89 14.27
N LYS A 331 -12.10 2.72 15.09
CA LYS A 331 -11.52 3.20 16.37
C LYS A 331 -11.21 2.04 17.34
N ASN A 332 -11.90 0.90 17.23
CA ASN A 332 -11.73 -0.25 18.10
C ASN A 332 -10.58 -1.17 17.68
N GLY A 333 -10.09 -1.04 16.45
CA GLY A 333 -9.07 -1.92 15.90
C GLY A 333 -9.17 -2.15 14.41
N ILE A 334 -8.31 -3.04 13.93
CA ILE A 334 -8.19 -3.43 12.54
C ILE A 334 -8.47 -4.93 12.41
N ASP A 335 -9.38 -5.29 11.53
CA ASP A 335 -9.70 -6.67 11.21
C ASP A 335 -9.40 -7.02 9.73
N LEU A 336 -9.36 -8.32 9.42
CA LEU A 336 -9.12 -8.81 8.07
C LEU A 336 -10.42 -8.98 7.27
N GLY A 337 -10.67 -8.11 6.31
CA GLY A 337 -11.77 -8.25 5.36
C GLY A 337 -11.50 -9.31 4.29
N GLY A 338 -12.31 -9.30 3.22
CA GLY A 338 -12.14 -10.20 2.08
C GLY A 338 -10.98 -9.82 1.17
N LEU A 339 -10.60 -10.76 0.29
CA LEU A 339 -9.74 -10.47 -0.85
C LEU A 339 -10.40 -9.47 -1.79
N ILE A 340 -9.60 -8.61 -2.41
CA ILE A 340 -10.04 -7.75 -3.51
C ILE A 340 -9.43 -8.27 -4.83
N PRO A 341 -10.09 -8.09 -5.98
CA PRO A 341 -9.56 -8.57 -7.25
C PRO A 341 -8.26 -7.82 -7.62
N LEU A 342 -7.37 -8.52 -8.33
CA LEU A 342 -6.31 -7.85 -9.08
C LEU A 342 -6.93 -7.11 -10.27
N ARG A 343 -6.44 -5.91 -10.55
CA ARG A 343 -6.77 -5.22 -11.79
C ARG A 343 -6.21 -6.06 -12.95
N PRO A 344 -6.98 -6.29 -14.04
CA PRO A 344 -6.46 -6.96 -15.22
C PRO A 344 -5.19 -6.25 -15.72
N THR A 345 -4.21 -7.02 -16.17
CA THR A 345 -3.01 -6.47 -16.79
C THR A 345 -3.42 -5.55 -17.95
N PRO A 346 -2.85 -4.34 -18.07
CA PRO A 346 -3.14 -3.42 -19.16
C PRO A 346 -2.91 -4.01 -20.56
#